data_AF-A0A0F9H493-F1
#
_entry.id   AF-A0A0F9H493-F1
#
_cell.length_a   1.000
_cell.length_b   1.000
_cell.length_c   1.000
_cell.angle_alpha   90.00
_cell.angle_beta   90.00
_cell.angle_gamma   90.00
#
_symmetry.space_group_name_H-M   'P 1'
#
loop_
_entity.id
_entity.type
_entity.pdbx_description
1 polymer ?
#
loop_
_entity_poly.entity_id
_entity_poly.type
_entity_poly.pdbx_seq_one_letter_code
_entity_poly.pdbx_strand_id
1 'polypeptide(L)'
;MKQRIKNFIFTVITTAITVFVLAFVVINYVPLSLFEYITVKQEEMFGGVSLTTILSTDKISSLPTTLNANFTALDDGKIDSATSTMESLTSAPNLATVGTIVTGTWTGDTVTIANGGTSAVSFTNNTLFYGNGTSAWTDVATGTAGQLLTIVSGQPAWQSASFDTTADYHFTGDNNFTGSVFISALNASTTGITIGGNNWTPRFGGDGAEGALDTSGGTVDIVLGGNRYVEKNYTSINIVTNALTFSGAHASGTVVVLRSQGDVTITDTITANFGGVGGASVAGAGVDGNDGKANDDILDTLVHSGGGGKAAGTAGFAGAIFKTTGLAIPYTTSTSTLHRRGIMITSGSGGGSGASSNTTSGAGGIGGGGLFIETSGSLNFTGTINMDGADGGNGAGGAGLPSGGGGGGTGAFFFNSRIAPTTPAASPAPIAIFLPSLTIYTSCTSQRTSLSGYSASIFPLSSSLTI
;
A
#
# COMPACT_ATOMS: atom_id res chain seq x y z
N MET A 1 -85.43 -26.25 149.32
CA MET A 1 -85.41 -26.72 147.92
C MET A 1 -86.57 -26.17 147.07
N LYS A 2 -87.83 -26.24 147.50
CA LYS A 2 -89.00 -25.71 146.74
C LYS A 2 -88.91 -24.25 146.27
N GLN A 3 -88.35 -23.33 147.07
CA GLN A 3 -88.25 -21.91 146.69
C GLN A 3 -87.23 -21.65 145.57
N ARG A 4 -86.13 -22.43 145.51
CA ARG A 4 -85.11 -22.27 144.46
C ARG A 4 -85.62 -22.73 143.09
N ILE A 5 -86.46 -23.77 143.04
CA ILE A 5 -87.09 -24.23 141.80
C ILE A 5 -88.10 -23.19 141.29
N LYS A 6 -88.89 -22.56 142.17
CA LYS A 6 -89.79 -21.47 141.77
C LYS A 6 -89.05 -20.28 141.14
N ASN A 7 -87.94 -19.86 141.74
CA ASN A 7 -87.15 -18.74 141.20
C ASN A 7 -86.51 -19.10 139.85
N PHE A 8 -86.00 -20.33 139.68
CA PHE A 8 -85.43 -20.76 138.40
C PHE A 8 -86.49 -20.77 137.29
N ILE A 9 -87.67 -21.36 137.55
CA ILE A 9 -88.77 -21.39 136.57
C ILE A 9 -89.24 -19.98 136.23
N PHE A 10 -89.34 -19.09 137.23
CA PHE A 10 -89.73 -17.69 136.99
C PHE A 10 -88.71 -16.96 136.11
N THR A 11 -87.41 -17.11 136.36
CA THR A 11 -86.37 -16.51 135.51
C THR A 11 -86.43 -17.06 134.08
N VAL A 12 -86.53 -18.39 133.90
CA VAL A 12 -86.58 -18.99 132.56
C VAL A 12 -87.81 -18.51 131.78
N ILE A 13 -88.99 -18.46 132.40
CA ILE A 13 -90.21 -17.96 131.76
C ILE A 13 -90.08 -16.47 131.43
N THR A 14 -89.55 -15.67 132.35
CA THR A 14 -89.37 -14.22 132.11
C THR A 14 -88.43 -13.97 130.94
N THR A 15 -87.29 -14.68 130.88
CA THR A 15 -86.33 -14.52 129.77
C THR A 15 -86.90 -14.97 128.43
N ALA A 16 -87.67 -16.07 128.41
CA ALA A 16 -88.34 -16.55 127.21
C ALA A 16 -89.38 -15.53 126.69
N ILE A 17 -90.16 -14.92 127.59
CA ILE A 17 -91.13 -13.88 127.23
C ILE A 17 -90.40 -12.65 126.67
N THR A 18 -89.31 -12.20 127.31
CA THR A 18 -88.57 -11.01 126.84
C THR A 18 -87.99 -11.20 125.44
N VAL A 19 -87.42 -12.38 125.14
CA VAL A 19 -86.88 -12.69 123.80
C VAL A 19 -88.00 -12.75 122.76
N PHE A 20 -89.15 -13.34 123.11
CA PHE A 20 -90.28 -13.44 122.19
C PHE A 20 -90.87 -12.07 121.86
N VAL A 21 -90.98 -11.18 122.85
CA VAL A 21 -91.45 -9.80 122.65
C VAL A 21 -90.45 -9.01 121.78
N LEU A 22 -89.14 -9.13 122.01
CA LEU A 22 -88.13 -8.46 121.19
C LEU A 22 -88.14 -8.94 119.74
N ALA A 23 -88.23 -10.25 119.50
CA ALA A 23 -88.34 -10.79 118.15
C ALA A 23 -89.62 -10.32 117.44
N PHE A 24 -90.76 -10.29 118.16
CA PHE A 24 -92.02 -9.80 117.62
C PHE A 24 -91.93 -8.31 117.25
N VAL A 25 -91.27 -7.48 118.06
CA VAL A 25 -91.06 -6.06 117.76
C VAL A 25 -90.16 -5.89 116.54
N VAL A 26 -89.05 -6.62 116.44
CA VAL A 26 -88.14 -6.52 115.29
C VAL A 26 -88.84 -6.94 113.98
N ILE A 27 -89.61 -8.03 113.99
CA ILE A 27 -90.28 -8.53 112.78
C ILE A 27 -91.42 -7.61 112.34
N ASN A 28 -92.19 -7.04 113.27
CA ASN A 28 -93.39 -6.28 112.91
C ASN A 28 -93.17 -4.77 112.79
N TYR A 29 -92.12 -4.22 113.42
CA TYR A 29 -91.95 -2.77 113.53
C TYR A 29 -90.62 -2.24 112.98
N VAL A 30 -89.66 -3.10 112.56
CA VAL A 30 -88.45 -2.64 111.85
C VAL A 30 -88.70 -2.71 110.34
N PRO A 31 -88.73 -1.58 109.62
CA PRO A 31 -88.91 -1.59 108.17
C PRO A 31 -87.71 -2.26 107.48
N LEU A 32 -87.98 -3.16 106.52
CA LEU A 32 -86.97 -3.92 105.77
C LEU A 32 -85.95 -3.04 105.03
N SER A 33 -86.25 -1.76 104.81
CA SER A 33 -85.33 -0.79 104.17
C SER A 33 -84.03 -0.57 104.93
N LEU A 34 -83.99 -0.88 106.24
CA LEU A 34 -82.77 -0.79 107.04
C LEU A 34 -81.76 -1.92 106.74
N PHE A 35 -82.21 -3.03 106.13
CA PHE A 35 -81.34 -4.14 105.75
C PHE A 35 -80.86 -4.07 104.29
N GLU A 36 -81.52 -3.29 103.43
CA GLU A 36 -81.10 -3.08 102.03
C GLU A 36 -79.92 -2.09 101.92
N TYR A 37 -79.70 -1.27 102.94
CA TYR A 37 -78.64 -0.25 102.98
C TYR A 37 -77.28 -0.76 103.48
N ILE A 38 -77.18 -2.01 103.96
CA ILE A 38 -75.88 -2.68 104.21
C ILE A 38 -75.43 -3.38 102.93
N THR A 39 -75.39 -2.57 101.86
CA THR A 39 -74.66 -2.83 100.63
C THR A 39 -73.22 -2.40 100.88
N VAL A 40 -72.30 -3.34 101.05
CA VAL A 40 -70.88 -3.05 100.77
C VAL A 40 -70.73 -3.07 99.26
N LYS A 41 -70.89 -1.90 98.65
CA LYS A 41 -70.27 -1.58 97.36
C LYS A 41 -68.76 -1.50 97.61
N GLN A 42 -68.04 -2.58 97.32
CA GLN A 42 -66.62 -2.49 97.02
C GLN A 42 -66.41 -2.96 95.58
N GLU A 43 -66.27 -1.94 94.74
CA GLU A 43 -65.42 -1.85 93.55
C GLU A 43 -65.47 -3.03 92.57
N GLU A 44 -66.02 -2.68 91.41
CA GLU A 44 -65.78 -3.27 90.10
C GLU A 44 -64.27 -3.41 89.82
N MET A 45 -63.64 -4.42 90.42
CA MET A 45 -62.31 -4.88 90.03
C MET A 45 -62.49 -6.17 89.22
N PHE A 46 -62.32 -6.01 87.90
CA PHE A 46 -62.00 -7.08 86.95
C PHE A 46 -63.01 -8.23 86.90
N GLY A 47 -63.94 -8.15 85.94
CA GLY A 47 -64.77 -9.27 85.51
C GLY A 47 -63.94 -10.48 85.07
N GLY A 48 -63.59 -11.34 86.03
CA GLY A 48 -64.10 -12.71 86.15
C GLY A 48 -63.93 -13.70 85.00
N VAL A 49 -63.27 -13.35 83.89
CA VAL A 49 -62.90 -14.29 82.85
C VAL A 49 -61.39 -14.25 82.65
N SER A 50 -60.70 -15.17 83.33
CA SER A 50 -59.37 -15.61 82.92
C SER A 50 -59.45 -16.02 81.46
N LEU A 51 -58.75 -15.31 80.56
CA LEU A 51 -58.63 -15.67 79.14
C LEU A 51 -57.85 -16.98 79.04
N THR A 52 -58.55 -18.10 79.20
CA THR A 52 -57.96 -19.43 79.39
C THR A 52 -57.84 -20.21 78.09
N THR A 53 -58.42 -19.71 76.99
CA THR A 53 -58.25 -20.29 75.67
C THR A 53 -58.52 -19.23 74.61
N ILE A 54 -57.54 -18.97 73.75
CA ILE A 54 -57.73 -18.26 72.48
C ILE A 54 -57.83 -19.34 71.40
N LEU A 55 -58.99 -19.48 70.80
CA LEU A 55 -59.21 -20.38 69.67
C LEU A 55 -58.78 -19.67 68.37
N SER A 56 -58.41 -20.44 67.34
CA SER A 56 -58.05 -19.88 66.02
C SER A 56 -59.20 -19.14 65.32
N THR A 57 -60.42 -19.26 65.83
CA THR A 57 -61.63 -18.57 65.35
C THR A 57 -61.91 -17.26 66.08
N ASP A 58 -61.22 -16.97 67.19
CA ASP A 58 -61.46 -15.75 67.95
C ASP A 58 -60.96 -14.54 67.16
N LYS A 59 -61.85 -13.60 66.89
CA LYS A 59 -61.47 -12.33 66.25
C LYS A 59 -61.01 -11.36 67.34
N ILE A 60 -59.98 -10.57 67.04
CA ILE A 60 -59.54 -9.46 67.90
C ILE A 60 -60.72 -8.51 68.21
N SER A 61 -61.59 -8.27 67.23
CA SER A 61 -62.80 -7.45 67.39
C SER A 61 -63.77 -7.94 68.47
N SER A 62 -63.68 -9.21 68.89
CA SER A 62 -64.53 -9.82 69.92
C SER A 62 -63.91 -9.82 71.32
N LEU A 63 -62.68 -9.33 71.48
CA LEU A 63 -62.05 -9.16 72.79
C LEU A 63 -62.67 -7.98 73.57
N PRO A 64 -62.58 -7.97 74.91
CA PRO A 64 -63.05 -6.85 75.74
C PRO A 64 -62.47 -5.51 75.27
N THR A 65 -63.27 -4.45 75.33
CA THR A 65 -62.94 -3.12 74.80
C THR A 65 -61.62 -2.54 75.33
N THR A 66 -61.27 -2.82 76.58
CA THR A 66 -59.99 -2.43 77.19
C THR A 66 -58.78 -3.16 76.59
N LEU A 67 -58.92 -4.43 76.20
CA LEU A 67 -57.87 -5.15 75.47
C LEU A 67 -57.73 -4.60 74.04
N ASN A 68 -58.84 -4.30 73.37
CA ASN A 68 -58.82 -3.69 72.04
C ASN A 68 -58.19 -2.30 72.05
N ALA A 69 -58.42 -1.49 73.08
CA ALA A 69 -57.75 -0.20 73.25
C ALA A 69 -56.23 -0.36 73.44
N ASN A 70 -55.79 -1.35 74.21
CA ASN A 70 -54.37 -1.64 74.39
C ASN A 70 -53.70 -2.16 73.11
N PHE A 71 -54.39 -2.98 72.30
CA PHE A 71 -53.88 -3.40 71.00
C PHE A 71 -53.83 -2.25 70.00
N THR A 72 -54.82 -1.37 70.00
CA THR A 72 -54.82 -0.15 69.17
C THR A 72 -53.67 0.77 69.58
N ALA A 73 -53.42 0.95 70.87
CA ALA A 73 -52.27 1.71 71.38
C ALA A 73 -50.91 1.04 71.09
N LEU A 74 -50.88 -0.31 70.99
CA LEU A 74 -49.70 -1.04 70.55
C LEU A 74 -49.45 -0.91 69.05
N ASP A 75 -50.53 -0.70 68.27
CA ASP A 75 -50.49 -0.51 66.81
C ASP A 75 -50.10 0.93 66.45
N ASP A 76 -50.51 1.92 67.26
CA ASP A 76 -50.12 3.34 67.16
C ASP A 76 -48.58 3.58 67.23
N GLY A 77 -47.81 2.57 67.64
CA GLY A 77 -46.35 2.62 67.72
C GLY A 77 -45.60 1.60 66.85
N LYS A 78 -46.29 0.79 66.04
CA LYS A 78 -45.65 -0.20 65.17
C LYS A 78 -45.48 0.33 63.75
N ILE A 79 -44.34 0.01 63.14
CA ILE A 79 -44.06 0.22 61.70
C ILE A 79 -45.03 -0.56 60.80
N ASP A 80 -45.83 -1.48 61.36
CA ASP A 80 -46.83 -2.27 60.65
C ASP A 80 -48.12 -1.49 60.30
N SER A 81 -48.21 -0.19 60.64
CA SER A 81 -49.28 0.64 60.09
C SER A 81 -49.15 0.62 58.56
N ALA A 82 -50.09 -0.08 57.92
CA ALA A 82 -50.08 -0.46 56.51
C ALA A 82 -50.25 0.75 55.56
N THR A 83 -49.38 1.75 55.69
CA THR A 83 -49.25 2.84 54.73
C THR A 83 -48.13 2.48 53.77
N SER A 84 -48.37 2.64 52.47
CA SER A 84 -47.34 2.47 51.42
C SER A 84 -46.24 3.53 51.46
N THR A 85 -46.27 4.42 52.45
CA THR A 85 -45.38 5.56 52.61
C THR A 85 -45.14 5.83 54.09
N MET A 86 -43.87 5.98 54.47
CA MET A 86 -43.48 6.46 55.79
C MET A 86 -43.11 7.94 55.65
N GLU A 87 -44.06 8.82 55.95
CA GLU A 87 -43.81 10.26 55.90
C GLU A 87 -42.80 10.66 56.98
N SER A 88 -41.86 11.56 56.64
CA SER A 88 -40.89 12.14 57.58
C SER A 88 -39.82 11.20 58.17
N LEU A 89 -39.52 10.06 57.52
CA LEU A 89 -38.32 9.28 57.89
C LEU A 89 -37.04 10.07 57.53
N THR A 90 -36.41 10.70 58.51
CA THR A 90 -35.16 11.45 58.33
C THR A 90 -33.91 10.59 58.55
N SER A 91 -34.04 9.42 59.20
CA SER A 91 -32.97 8.44 59.33
C SER A 91 -33.50 7.03 59.55
N ALA A 92 -32.86 6.04 58.91
CA ALA A 92 -33.10 4.62 59.12
C ALA A 92 -31.75 3.90 59.25
N PRO A 93 -31.11 3.94 60.44
CA PRO A 93 -29.74 3.42 60.63
C PRO A 93 -29.62 1.93 60.29
N ASN A 94 -30.70 1.17 60.48
CA ASN A 94 -30.75 -0.24 60.12
C ASN A 94 -30.82 -0.48 58.60
N LEU A 95 -31.09 0.52 57.75
CA LEU A 95 -31.05 0.33 56.29
C LEU A 95 -29.64 -0.09 55.82
N ALA A 96 -28.59 0.30 56.55
CA ALA A 96 -27.22 -0.16 56.31
C ALA A 96 -27.02 -1.67 56.53
N THR A 97 -27.90 -2.34 57.30
CA THR A 97 -27.84 -3.79 57.55
C THR A 97 -28.76 -4.61 56.63
N VAL A 98 -29.65 -3.96 55.86
CA VAL A 98 -30.61 -4.62 54.95
C VAL A 98 -29.94 -5.12 53.65
N GLY A 99 -28.69 -4.74 53.39
CA GLY A 99 -27.97 -5.14 52.18
C GLY A 99 -28.33 -4.31 50.95
N THR A 100 -28.13 -4.87 49.75
CA THR A 100 -28.40 -4.18 48.47
C THR A 100 -29.91 -3.97 48.29
N ILE A 101 -30.32 -2.71 48.03
CA ILE A 101 -31.68 -2.42 47.55
C ILE A 101 -31.78 -2.95 46.12
N VAL A 102 -32.36 -4.14 45.94
CA VAL A 102 -32.42 -4.82 44.62
C VAL A 102 -33.46 -4.18 43.69
N THR A 103 -34.49 -3.54 44.26
CA THR A 103 -35.61 -2.93 43.50
C THR A 103 -36.09 -1.65 44.15
N GLY A 104 -36.53 -0.68 43.34
CA GLY A 104 -37.10 0.60 43.78
C GLY A 104 -36.64 1.77 42.90
N THR A 105 -37.36 2.88 42.92
CA THR A 105 -36.92 4.13 42.30
C THR A 105 -36.25 4.99 43.37
N TRP A 106 -34.96 5.27 43.21
CA TRP A 106 -34.29 6.28 44.03
C TRP A 106 -34.75 7.68 43.59
N THR A 107 -35.49 8.37 44.45
CA THR A 107 -35.96 9.75 44.22
C THR A 107 -35.15 10.79 44.97
N GLY A 108 -34.05 10.40 45.61
CA GLY A 108 -33.14 11.31 46.32
C GLY A 108 -32.17 12.02 45.37
N ASP A 109 -31.28 12.84 45.93
CA ASP A 109 -30.21 13.50 45.19
C ASP A 109 -29.28 12.48 44.50
N THR A 110 -28.50 12.94 43.53
CA THR A 110 -27.53 12.08 42.83
C THR A 110 -26.64 11.33 43.80
N VAL A 111 -26.37 10.04 43.54
CA VAL A 111 -25.34 9.32 44.28
C VAL A 111 -24.01 10.07 44.10
N THR A 112 -23.36 10.42 45.20
CA THR A 112 -22.11 11.17 45.19
C THR A 112 -20.95 10.30 44.67
N ILE A 113 -19.91 10.94 44.13
CA ILE A 113 -18.74 10.24 43.56
C ILE A 113 -18.06 9.34 44.60
N ALA A 114 -18.00 9.78 45.86
CA ALA A 114 -17.42 9.00 46.97
C ALA A 114 -18.12 7.66 47.21
N ASN A 115 -19.39 7.54 46.78
CA ASN A 115 -20.21 6.34 46.91
C ASN A 115 -20.40 5.63 45.56
N GLY A 116 -19.53 5.87 44.57
CA GLY A 116 -19.57 5.25 43.26
C GLY A 116 -20.61 5.83 42.30
N GLY A 117 -21.19 6.98 42.63
CA GLY A 117 -22.16 7.67 41.78
C GLY A 117 -21.53 8.56 40.71
N THR A 118 -22.33 8.98 39.73
CA THR A 118 -21.90 9.85 38.64
C THR A 118 -21.97 11.33 38.99
N SER A 119 -22.64 11.69 40.10
CA SER A 119 -22.98 13.07 40.49
C SER A 119 -23.71 13.87 39.40
N ALA A 120 -24.40 13.20 38.46
CA ALA A 120 -25.12 13.81 37.36
C ALA A 120 -26.60 13.45 37.40
N VAL A 121 -27.48 14.45 37.19
CA VAL A 121 -28.95 14.28 37.08
C VAL A 121 -29.41 14.04 35.64
N SER A 122 -28.56 14.36 34.67
CA SER A 122 -28.83 14.24 33.24
C SER A 122 -27.53 14.13 32.46
N PHE A 123 -27.62 13.58 31.26
CA PHE A 123 -26.49 13.35 30.36
C PHE A 123 -26.73 14.03 29.01
N THR A 124 -25.69 14.61 28.41
CA THR A 124 -25.77 15.17 27.06
C THR A 124 -26.12 14.05 26.07
N ASN A 125 -27.09 14.29 25.19
CA ASN A 125 -27.50 13.28 24.22
C ASN A 125 -26.37 13.03 23.20
N ASN A 126 -26.16 11.76 22.82
CA ASN A 126 -25.15 11.31 21.84
C ASN A 126 -23.68 11.62 22.19
N THR A 127 -23.33 11.73 23.49
CA THR A 127 -21.93 11.83 23.94
C THR A 127 -21.44 10.52 24.57
N LEU A 128 -20.12 10.37 24.66
CA LEU A 128 -19.50 9.27 25.40
C LEU A 128 -19.02 9.78 26.75
N PHE A 129 -19.19 9.00 27.81
CA PHE A 129 -18.68 9.35 29.13
C PHE A 129 -17.37 8.63 29.44
N TYR A 130 -16.49 9.30 30.18
CA TYR A 130 -15.28 8.72 30.70
C TYR A 130 -15.02 9.16 32.15
N GLY A 131 -14.37 8.27 32.90
CA GLY A 131 -13.92 8.57 34.26
C GLY A 131 -12.64 9.39 34.25
N ASN A 132 -12.56 10.42 35.11
CA ASN A 132 -11.40 11.30 35.24
C ASN A 132 -10.77 11.21 36.65
N GLY A 133 -10.69 9.98 37.19
CA GLY A 133 -10.17 9.71 38.52
C GLY A 133 -11.18 10.00 39.63
N THR A 134 -10.91 11.01 40.46
CA THR A 134 -11.70 11.32 41.69
C THR A 134 -12.83 12.32 41.47
N SER A 135 -13.00 12.84 40.25
CA SER A 135 -14.03 13.82 39.89
C SER A 135 -15.27 13.15 39.28
N ALA A 136 -16.31 13.96 39.00
CA ALA A 136 -17.49 13.50 38.30
C ALA A 136 -17.15 12.92 36.92
N TRP A 137 -18.02 12.04 36.42
CA TRP A 137 -17.91 11.54 35.05
C TRP A 137 -17.96 12.73 34.08
N THR A 138 -17.02 12.76 33.14
CA THR A 138 -16.92 13.83 32.13
C THR A 138 -17.32 13.27 30.78
N ASP A 139 -17.91 14.10 29.91
CA ASP A 139 -18.28 13.71 28.55
C ASP A 139 -17.22 14.08 27.51
N VAL A 140 -17.14 13.25 26.47
CA VAL A 140 -16.50 13.56 25.20
C VAL A 140 -17.61 14.04 24.27
N ALA A 141 -17.52 15.28 23.82
CA ALA A 141 -18.46 15.84 22.84
C ALA A 141 -18.58 14.95 21.59
N THR A 142 -19.71 14.99 20.89
CA THR A 142 -19.91 14.22 19.67
C THR A 142 -18.91 14.63 18.58
N GLY A 143 -18.24 13.66 17.96
CA GLY A 143 -17.33 13.89 16.85
C GLY A 143 -18.04 14.24 15.54
N THR A 144 -17.28 14.72 14.56
CA THR A 144 -17.75 14.94 13.18
C THR A 144 -17.37 13.77 12.28
N ALA A 145 -17.99 13.70 11.10
CA ALA A 145 -17.72 12.64 10.12
C ALA A 145 -16.22 12.62 9.73
N GLY A 146 -15.63 11.42 9.74
CA GLY A 146 -14.21 11.22 9.43
C GLY A 146 -13.26 11.39 10.63
N GLN A 147 -13.77 11.67 11.83
CA GLN A 147 -12.98 11.65 13.05
C GLN A 147 -12.92 10.26 13.70
N LEU A 148 -11.82 9.98 14.39
CA LEU A 148 -11.61 8.80 15.22
C LEU A 148 -11.44 9.23 16.68
N LEU A 149 -11.94 8.43 17.62
CA LEU A 149 -11.73 8.66 19.04
C LEU A 149 -10.32 8.19 19.40
N THR A 150 -9.47 9.12 19.82
CA THR A 150 -8.09 8.83 20.22
C THR A 150 -7.81 9.43 21.59
N ILE A 151 -6.64 9.11 22.18
CA ILE A 151 -6.18 9.77 23.40
C ILE A 151 -5.34 10.99 23.03
N VAL A 152 -5.79 12.17 23.43
CA VAL A 152 -5.08 13.44 23.25
C VAL A 152 -4.77 14.00 24.63
N SER A 153 -3.48 14.20 24.92
CA SER A 153 -3.02 14.71 26.23
C SER A 153 -3.56 13.89 27.43
N GLY A 154 -3.72 12.58 27.26
CA GLY A 154 -4.20 11.67 28.31
C GLY A 154 -5.73 11.60 28.46
N GLN A 155 -6.51 12.27 27.61
CA GLN A 155 -7.97 12.24 27.63
C GLN A 155 -8.55 11.78 26.28
N PRO A 156 -9.69 11.07 26.26
CA PRO A 156 -10.36 10.72 25.00
C PRO A 156 -10.86 11.97 24.28
N ALA A 157 -10.52 12.13 23.01
CA ALA A 157 -10.99 13.21 22.16
C ALA A 157 -11.14 12.75 20.70
N TRP A 158 -12.11 13.30 19.99
CA TRP A 158 -12.25 13.06 18.54
C TRP A 158 -11.19 13.86 17.78
N GLN A 159 -10.41 13.18 16.94
CA GLN A 159 -9.38 13.76 16.10
C GLN A 159 -9.63 13.41 14.65
N SER A 160 -9.18 14.25 13.72
CA SER A 160 -9.19 13.92 12.30
C SER A 160 -8.40 12.63 12.06
N ALA A 161 -8.95 11.70 11.29
CA ALA A 161 -8.24 10.49 10.92
C ALA A 161 -6.95 10.85 10.18
N SER A 162 -5.82 10.32 10.64
CA SER A 162 -4.52 10.42 9.97
C SER A 162 -3.86 9.04 9.94
N PHE A 163 -3.01 8.83 8.95
CA PHE A 163 -2.13 7.67 8.92
C PHE A 163 -0.84 8.00 9.67
N ASP A 164 -0.39 7.09 10.53
CA ASP A 164 0.95 7.14 11.10
C ASP A 164 1.98 6.97 9.97
N THR A 165 2.81 7.99 9.74
CA THR A 165 3.81 7.99 8.67
C THR A 165 5.05 7.14 8.97
N THR A 166 5.13 6.51 10.14
CA THR A 166 6.27 5.69 10.59
C THR A 166 5.98 4.20 10.56
N ALA A 167 4.72 3.81 10.37
CA ALA A 167 4.30 2.41 10.33
C ALA A 167 4.31 1.82 8.91
N ASP A 168 4.53 0.52 8.83
CA ASP A 168 4.34 -0.25 7.61
C ASP A 168 2.87 -0.65 7.46
N TYR A 169 2.26 -0.31 6.33
CA TYR A 169 0.87 -0.68 6.03
C TYR A 169 0.82 -1.79 4.99
N HIS A 170 0.04 -2.82 5.29
CA HIS A 170 -0.33 -3.85 4.34
C HIS A 170 -1.76 -3.61 3.85
N PHE A 171 -1.88 -2.92 2.71
CA PHE A 171 -3.16 -2.75 2.03
C PHE A 171 -3.51 -4.04 1.29
N THR A 172 -4.69 -4.60 1.57
CA THR A 172 -5.25 -5.75 0.84
C THR A 172 -6.43 -5.31 -0.03
N GLY A 173 -6.72 -6.05 -1.11
CA GLY A 173 -7.77 -5.70 -2.07
C GLY A 173 -7.44 -4.49 -2.96
N ASP A 174 -8.47 -3.93 -3.60
CA ASP A 174 -8.35 -2.78 -4.49
C ASP A 174 -8.30 -1.48 -3.68
N ASN A 175 -7.20 -0.74 -3.79
CA ASN A 175 -6.99 0.52 -3.09
C ASN A 175 -6.93 1.66 -4.10
N ASN A 176 -7.84 2.63 -3.98
CA ASN A 176 -7.90 3.80 -4.87
C ASN A 176 -7.36 5.04 -4.14
N PHE A 177 -6.21 5.54 -4.59
CA PHE A 177 -5.62 6.77 -4.08
C PHE A 177 -6.03 7.95 -4.97
N THR A 178 -6.75 8.92 -4.42
CA THR A 178 -7.29 10.08 -5.18
C THR A 178 -6.30 11.24 -5.31
N GLY A 179 -5.11 11.12 -4.73
CA GLY A 179 -4.03 12.11 -4.80
C GLY A 179 -2.74 11.50 -5.36
N SER A 180 -1.70 12.33 -5.51
CA SER A 180 -0.39 11.86 -5.96
C SER A 180 0.22 10.86 -4.97
N VAL A 181 0.68 9.71 -5.47
CA VAL A 181 1.42 8.70 -4.70
C VAL A 181 2.90 8.79 -5.05
N PHE A 182 3.76 9.06 -4.07
CA PHE A 182 5.21 9.02 -4.21
C PHE A 182 5.75 7.70 -3.64
N ILE A 183 6.44 6.91 -4.47
CA ILE A 183 7.07 5.63 -4.07
C ILE A 183 8.58 5.83 -4.13
N SER A 184 9.25 5.92 -2.98
CA SER A 184 10.70 6.16 -2.87
C SER A 184 11.55 4.91 -3.15
N ALA A 185 11.00 3.72 -2.90
CA ALA A 185 11.61 2.44 -3.22
C ALA A 185 10.51 1.40 -3.51
N LEU A 186 10.68 0.66 -4.61
CA LEU A 186 9.77 -0.42 -5.01
C LEU A 186 10.46 -1.76 -4.85
N ASN A 187 10.21 -2.44 -3.73
CA ASN A 187 10.67 -3.82 -3.50
C ASN A 187 9.60 -4.81 -3.96
N ALA A 188 9.38 -4.88 -5.27
CA ALA A 188 8.36 -5.74 -5.86
C ALA A 188 8.95 -7.04 -6.39
N SER A 189 8.43 -8.17 -5.92
CA SER A 189 8.52 -9.42 -6.68
C SER A 189 7.74 -9.22 -7.98
N THR A 190 8.34 -9.57 -9.13
CA THR A 190 7.93 -9.17 -10.49
C THR A 190 6.55 -9.66 -10.96
N THR A 191 5.72 -10.21 -10.09
CA THR A 191 4.35 -10.64 -10.37
C THR A 191 3.35 -9.71 -9.68
N GLY A 192 2.90 -8.66 -10.37
CA GLY A 192 1.59 -8.05 -10.06
C GLY A 192 1.51 -6.53 -9.90
N ILE A 193 2.60 -5.78 -10.02
CA ILE A 193 2.49 -4.31 -9.97
C ILE A 193 2.05 -3.75 -11.31
N THR A 194 0.81 -3.25 -11.36
CA THR A 194 0.29 -2.46 -12.47
C THR A 194 0.25 -0.99 -12.03
N ILE A 195 1.27 -0.20 -12.39
CA ILE A 195 1.23 1.26 -12.22
C ILE A 195 0.40 1.80 -13.40
N GLY A 196 -0.89 2.01 -13.17
CA GLY A 196 -1.84 2.49 -14.17
C GLY A 196 -1.42 3.84 -14.76
N GLY A 197 -0.98 3.81 -16.03
CA GLY A 197 -0.66 5.00 -16.84
C GLY A 197 0.47 4.74 -17.84
N ASN A 198 1.50 3.99 -17.43
CA ASN A 198 2.53 3.50 -18.32
C ASN A 198 2.54 1.98 -18.19
N ASN A 199 1.85 1.31 -19.12
CA ASN A 199 2.24 -0.05 -19.48
C ASN A 199 3.72 0.02 -19.85
N TRP A 200 4.61 -0.29 -18.91
CA TRP A 200 5.99 -0.62 -19.23
C TRP A 200 6.02 -2.04 -19.84
N THR A 201 5.10 -2.29 -20.77
CA THR A 201 5.39 -3.20 -21.87
C THR A 201 6.42 -2.44 -22.68
N PRO A 202 7.69 -2.89 -22.77
CA PRO A 202 8.60 -2.34 -23.76
C PRO A 202 7.86 -2.41 -25.09
N ARG A 203 7.42 -1.24 -25.59
CA ARG A 203 6.68 -1.22 -26.84
C ARG A 203 7.71 -1.52 -27.91
N PHE A 204 7.64 -2.73 -28.42
CA PHE A 204 8.38 -3.10 -29.61
C PHE A 204 7.92 -2.20 -30.75
N GLY A 205 8.84 -1.57 -31.48
CA GLY A 205 8.50 -0.61 -32.52
C GLY A 205 8.28 0.83 -32.02
N GLY A 206 8.08 1.76 -32.95
CA GLY A 206 8.14 3.20 -32.71
C GLY A 206 6.91 3.80 -32.04
N ASP A 207 6.95 5.09 -31.71
CA ASP A 207 5.78 5.88 -31.29
C ASP A 207 5.02 6.60 -32.41
N GLY A 208 5.55 6.57 -33.63
CA GLY A 208 4.91 7.18 -34.78
C GLY A 208 5.04 8.70 -34.83
N ALA A 209 5.80 9.33 -33.94
CA ALA A 209 5.97 10.77 -33.86
C ALA A 209 6.50 11.39 -35.16
N GLU A 210 7.27 10.64 -35.95
CA GLU A 210 7.83 11.09 -37.23
C GLU A 210 6.93 10.79 -38.45
N GLY A 211 5.70 10.29 -38.26
CA GLY A 211 4.81 9.96 -39.37
C GLY A 211 5.31 8.76 -40.17
N ALA A 212 5.08 8.71 -41.48
CA ALA A 212 5.56 7.61 -42.33
C ALA A 212 6.92 7.98 -42.96
N LEU A 213 7.87 7.04 -42.96
CA LEU A 213 9.06 7.12 -43.78
C LEU A 213 8.78 6.42 -45.11
N ASP A 214 8.66 7.17 -46.19
CA ASP A 214 8.35 6.63 -47.52
C ASP A 214 9.26 7.24 -48.59
N THR A 215 10.02 6.38 -49.29
CA THR A 215 10.90 6.80 -50.39
C THR A 215 10.24 6.69 -51.77
N SER A 216 8.95 6.36 -51.86
CA SER A 216 8.24 6.26 -53.14
C SER A 216 8.23 7.58 -53.94
N GLY A 217 8.25 8.72 -53.25
CA GLY A 217 8.24 10.07 -53.83
C GLY A 217 9.61 10.64 -54.21
N GLY A 218 10.70 9.94 -53.93
CA GLY A 218 12.07 10.38 -54.18
C GLY A 218 13.05 9.94 -53.10
N THR A 219 14.34 10.27 -53.27
CA THR A 219 15.36 10.03 -52.25
C THR A 219 15.00 10.80 -50.97
N VAL A 220 15.01 10.09 -49.84
CA VAL A 220 14.83 10.69 -48.52
C VAL A 220 16.18 10.74 -47.82
N ASP A 221 16.54 11.91 -47.29
CA ASP A 221 17.75 12.10 -46.49
C ASP A 221 17.38 12.34 -45.03
N ILE A 222 17.85 11.48 -44.13
CA ILE A 222 17.72 11.69 -42.69
C ILE A 222 18.94 12.47 -42.20
N VAL A 223 18.71 13.74 -41.86
CA VAL A 223 19.74 14.62 -41.29
C VAL A 223 20.01 14.24 -39.83
N LEU A 224 21.23 13.81 -39.54
CA LEU A 224 21.66 13.33 -38.21
C LEU A 224 22.08 14.45 -37.27
N GLY A 225 22.37 15.64 -37.80
CA GLY A 225 22.64 16.86 -37.01
C GLY A 225 23.93 16.82 -36.18
N GLY A 226 24.89 15.97 -36.53
CA GLY A 226 26.12 15.74 -35.77
C GLY A 226 25.91 14.95 -34.48
N ASN A 227 24.75 14.33 -34.29
CA ASN A 227 24.47 13.55 -33.09
C ASN A 227 25.10 12.15 -33.18
N ARG A 228 25.53 11.64 -32.02
CA ARG A 228 26.10 10.29 -31.89
C ARG A 228 25.04 9.19 -31.87
N TYR A 229 23.85 9.54 -31.39
CA TYR A 229 22.68 8.68 -31.39
C TYR A 229 21.51 9.43 -32.01
N VAL A 230 20.86 8.83 -33.00
CA VAL A 230 19.67 9.38 -33.65
C VAL A 230 18.60 8.30 -33.65
N GLU A 231 17.49 8.58 -32.97
CA GLU A 231 16.32 7.74 -33.01
C GLU A 231 15.22 8.42 -33.82
N LYS A 232 14.52 7.63 -34.63
CA LYS A 232 13.34 8.04 -35.38
C LYS A 232 12.23 7.02 -35.19
N ASN A 233 11.05 7.49 -34.83
CA ASN A 233 9.87 6.70 -34.51
C ASN A 233 8.76 6.90 -35.55
N TYR A 234 8.75 6.03 -36.56
CA TYR A 234 7.78 6.08 -37.64
C TYR A 234 6.52 5.24 -37.37
N THR A 235 5.43 5.63 -38.01
CA THR A 235 4.20 4.85 -38.12
C THR A 235 4.40 3.64 -39.04
N SER A 236 5.11 3.81 -40.16
CA SER A 236 5.51 2.77 -41.12
C SER A 236 6.84 3.15 -41.79
N ILE A 237 7.60 2.16 -42.28
CA ILE A 237 8.81 2.42 -43.09
C ILE A 237 8.67 1.70 -44.44
N ASN A 238 8.79 2.46 -45.53
CA ASN A 238 8.65 1.98 -46.89
C ASN A 238 9.81 2.51 -47.76
N ILE A 239 10.83 1.68 -47.97
CA ILE A 239 12.03 2.01 -48.75
C ILE A 239 12.00 1.17 -50.01
N VAL A 240 11.47 1.71 -51.10
CA VAL A 240 11.05 0.89 -52.26
C VAL A 240 11.57 1.34 -53.61
N THR A 241 11.42 2.62 -53.95
CA THR A 241 11.68 3.09 -55.33
C THR A 241 12.88 4.03 -55.40
N ASN A 242 13.26 4.59 -54.25
CA ASN A 242 14.45 5.42 -54.13
C ASN A 242 15.20 5.06 -52.86
N ALA A 243 16.50 5.39 -52.87
CA ALA A 243 17.38 5.13 -51.74
C ALA A 243 17.03 5.97 -50.50
N LEU A 244 17.29 5.40 -49.32
CA LEU A 244 17.37 6.15 -48.05
C LEU A 244 18.83 6.52 -47.79
N THR A 245 19.11 7.81 -47.61
CA THR A 245 20.43 8.32 -47.27
C THR A 245 20.44 9.00 -45.91
N PHE A 246 21.64 9.22 -45.39
CA PHE A 246 21.87 9.94 -44.14
C PHE A 246 22.94 10.99 -44.35
N SER A 247 22.78 12.14 -43.70
CA SER A 247 23.74 13.24 -43.77
C SER A 247 24.03 13.85 -42.39
N GLY A 248 25.15 14.57 -42.29
CA GLY A 248 25.53 15.23 -41.03
C GLY A 248 25.85 14.25 -39.90
N ALA A 249 26.49 13.12 -40.20
CA ALA A 249 26.96 12.18 -39.19
C ALA A 249 27.97 12.82 -38.22
N HIS A 250 28.03 12.32 -36.99
CA HIS A 250 29.05 12.75 -36.03
C HIS A 250 30.44 12.24 -36.46
N ALA A 251 31.50 13.01 -36.17
CA ALA A 251 32.87 12.67 -36.60
C ALA A 251 33.42 11.36 -35.99
N SER A 252 32.83 10.88 -34.89
CA SER A 252 33.19 9.60 -34.29
C SER A 252 32.25 8.46 -34.71
N GLY A 253 31.34 8.72 -35.65
CA GLY A 253 30.28 7.82 -36.07
C GLY A 253 28.98 8.08 -35.31
N THR A 254 27.88 7.67 -35.95
CA THR A 254 26.52 7.77 -35.43
C THR A 254 25.86 6.39 -35.38
N VAL A 255 25.10 6.10 -34.33
CA VAL A 255 24.15 5.00 -34.28
C VAL A 255 22.76 5.55 -34.62
N VAL A 256 22.12 4.94 -35.62
CA VAL A 256 20.78 5.30 -36.05
C VAL A 256 19.81 4.18 -35.71
N VAL A 257 18.74 4.54 -35.02
CA VAL A 257 17.65 3.65 -34.65
C VAL A 257 16.38 4.08 -35.38
N LEU A 258 15.91 3.26 -36.31
CA LEU A 258 14.62 3.44 -36.99
C LEU A 258 13.61 2.49 -36.37
N ARG A 259 12.61 3.03 -35.68
CA ARG A 259 11.51 2.25 -35.12
C ARG A 259 10.25 2.44 -35.93
N SER A 260 9.47 1.38 -36.11
CA SER A 260 8.20 1.40 -36.84
C SER A 260 7.07 0.78 -36.03
N GLN A 261 5.91 1.44 -35.97
CA GLN A 261 4.68 0.90 -35.39
C GLN A 261 4.01 -0.17 -36.26
N GLY A 262 4.17 -0.05 -37.57
CA GLY A 262 3.58 -0.92 -38.56
C GLY A 262 4.63 -1.77 -39.26
N ASP A 263 4.29 -2.15 -40.48
CA ASP A 263 5.14 -2.92 -41.35
C ASP A 263 6.36 -2.09 -41.81
N VAL A 264 7.46 -2.80 -42.03
CA VAL A 264 8.68 -2.28 -42.66
C VAL A 264 8.89 -3.00 -43.97
N THR A 265 8.91 -2.27 -45.07
CA THR A 265 9.23 -2.77 -46.40
C THR A 265 10.51 -2.13 -46.90
N ILE A 266 11.50 -2.93 -47.25
CA ILE A 266 12.79 -2.50 -47.80
C ILE A 266 13.06 -3.32 -49.06
N THR A 267 12.85 -2.72 -50.22
CA THR A 267 13.14 -3.32 -51.54
C THR A 267 14.20 -2.53 -52.33
N ASP A 268 14.54 -1.33 -51.88
CA ASP A 268 15.65 -0.53 -52.44
C ASP A 268 16.84 -0.44 -51.46
N THR A 269 17.76 0.49 -51.75
CA THR A 269 19.04 0.66 -51.08
C THR A 269 18.95 1.61 -49.89
N ILE A 270 19.48 1.19 -48.74
CA ILE A 270 19.81 2.08 -47.62
C ILE A 270 21.32 2.30 -47.64
N THR A 271 21.77 3.55 -47.75
CA THR A 271 23.20 3.89 -47.71
C THR A 271 23.57 4.44 -46.35
N ALA A 272 24.10 3.57 -45.48
CA ALA A 272 24.44 3.85 -44.09
C ALA A 272 25.95 4.10 -43.87
N ASN A 273 26.53 5.02 -44.64
CA ASN A 273 27.95 5.42 -44.52
C ASN A 273 28.09 6.59 -43.53
N PHE A 274 27.87 6.31 -42.25
CA PHE A 274 27.90 7.31 -41.17
C PHE A 274 28.75 6.87 -39.96
N GLY A 275 29.81 6.09 -40.20
CA GLY A 275 30.74 5.67 -39.15
C GLY A 275 31.83 6.69 -38.82
N GLY A 276 32.82 6.25 -38.04
CA GLY A 276 33.88 7.13 -37.52
C GLY A 276 34.79 7.71 -38.60
N VAL A 277 35.28 8.93 -38.40
CA VAL A 277 36.21 9.57 -39.35
C VAL A 277 37.55 8.83 -39.34
N GLY A 278 38.09 8.61 -40.54
CA GLY A 278 39.39 8.01 -40.73
C GLY A 278 40.52 8.88 -40.18
N GLY A 279 41.67 8.26 -39.91
CA GLY A 279 42.85 8.96 -39.44
C GLY A 279 43.26 10.06 -40.42
N ALA A 280 43.48 11.28 -39.92
CA ALA A 280 43.94 12.37 -40.77
C ALA A 280 45.29 12.03 -41.41
N SER A 281 45.51 12.44 -42.66
CA SER A 281 46.81 12.32 -43.31
C SER A 281 47.90 13.01 -42.50
N VAL A 282 49.09 12.43 -42.44
CA VAL A 282 50.26 13.02 -41.79
C VAL A 282 51.30 13.43 -42.82
N ALA A 283 52.10 14.47 -42.53
CA ALA A 283 53.19 14.92 -43.38
C ALA A 283 54.51 14.96 -42.60
N GLY A 284 55.61 14.62 -43.28
CA GLY A 284 56.97 14.66 -42.71
C GLY A 284 57.65 13.29 -42.67
N ALA A 285 58.98 13.27 -42.79
CA ALA A 285 59.75 12.03 -42.83
C ALA A 285 59.59 11.23 -41.53
N GLY A 286 59.20 9.95 -41.63
CA GLY A 286 59.17 9.03 -40.50
C GLY A 286 58.06 9.31 -39.48
N VAL A 287 56.98 9.98 -39.89
CA VAL A 287 55.82 10.25 -39.03
C VAL A 287 54.83 9.09 -39.13
N ASP A 288 54.47 8.53 -37.97
CA ASP A 288 53.41 7.54 -37.82
C ASP A 288 52.07 8.09 -38.34
N GLY A 289 51.29 7.21 -38.96
CA GLY A 289 49.90 7.51 -39.29
C GLY A 289 49.08 7.78 -38.02
N ASN A 290 48.02 8.58 -38.20
CA ASN A 290 46.99 8.79 -37.20
C ASN A 290 46.01 7.62 -37.20
N ASP A 291 45.53 7.27 -36.02
CA ASP A 291 44.45 6.29 -35.86
C ASP A 291 43.12 6.88 -36.37
N GLY A 292 42.34 6.08 -37.09
CA GLY A 292 40.93 6.38 -37.34
C GLY A 292 40.12 5.97 -36.12
N LYS A 293 39.30 6.88 -35.59
CA LYS A 293 38.63 6.69 -34.30
C LYS A 293 37.15 6.42 -34.50
N ALA A 294 36.61 5.43 -33.80
CA ALA A 294 35.18 5.38 -33.47
C ALA A 294 34.92 6.10 -32.15
N ASN A 295 33.65 6.33 -31.90
CA ASN A 295 33.11 6.86 -30.67
C ASN A 295 33.39 5.91 -29.49
N ASP A 296 33.72 6.50 -28.34
CA ASP A 296 33.44 5.97 -27.00
C ASP A 296 31.95 6.30 -26.79
N ASP A 297 31.09 5.31 -27.05
CA ASP A 297 29.64 5.51 -27.25
C ASP A 297 28.82 5.21 -25.99
N ILE A 298 27.53 5.55 -26.03
CA ILE A 298 26.54 5.31 -24.97
C ILE A 298 26.47 3.83 -24.55
N LEU A 299 26.83 2.90 -25.45
CA LEU A 299 26.75 1.46 -25.22
C LEU A 299 28.11 0.76 -25.05
N ASP A 300 29.22 1.41 -25.39
CA ASP A 300 30.57 0.87 -25.21
C ASP A 300 31.58 1.99 -24.93
N THR A 301 32.24 1.89 -23.77
CA THR A 301 33.28 2.83 -23.35
C THR A 301 34.66 2.55 -23.95
N LEU A 302 34.82 1.44 -24.68
CA LEU A 302 36.08 1.10 -25.30
C LEU A 302 36.29 1.89 -26.60
N VAL A 303 37.47 2.51 -26.73
CA VAL A 303 37.88 3.15 -27.98
C VAL A 303 38.21 2.08 -29.02
N HIS A 304 37.43 2.03 -30.10
CA HIS A 304 37.78 1.26 -31.28
C HIS A 304 38.50 2.14 -32.30
N SER A 305 39.61 1.66 -32.86
CA SER A 305 40.35 2.39 -33.88
C SER A 305 40.94 1.49 -34.96
N GLY A 306 40.97 2.01 -36.19
CA GLY A 306 41.93 1.57 -37.20
C GLY A 306 43.27 2.21 -36.89
N GLY A 307 44.27 1.40 -36.52
CA GLY A 307 45.60 1.92 -36.17
C GLY A 307 46.28 2.62 -37.35
N GLY A 308 47.00 3.72 -37.10
CA GLY A 308 47.83 4.34 -38.12
C GLY A 308 49.04 3.48 -38.50
N GLY A 309 49.57 3.66 -39.71
CA GLY A 309 50.80 2.98 -40.15
C GLY A 309 52.00 3.36 -39.26
N LYS A 310 52.87 2.40 -38.91
CA LYS A 310 53.97 2.60 -37.93
C LYS A 310 55.38 2.70 -38.52
N ALA A 311 55.49 2.75 -39.85
CA ALA A 311 56.76 2.90 -40.54
C ALA A 311 56.55 3.51 -41.92
N ALA A 312 57.49 4.34 -42.38
CA ALA A 312 57.46 5.00 -43.69
C ALA A 312 56.95 4.08 -44.82
N GLY A 313 55.87 4.49 -45.51
CA GLY A 313 55.26 3.71 -46.59
C GLY A 313 54.31 2.59 -46.16
N THR A 314 54.12 2.38 -44.84
CA THR A 314 53.16 1.40 -44.31
C THR A 314 51.75 2.00 -44.34
N ALA A 315 50.80 1.25 -44.87
CA ALA A 315 49.39 1.61 -44.87
C ALA A 315 48.81 1.64 -43.44
N GLY A 316 47.76 2.43 -43.24
CA GLY A 316 46.96 2.36 -42.03
C GLY A 316 46.15 1.06 -41.97
N PHE A 317 45.83 0.62 -40.77
CA PHE A 317 44.95 -0.52 -40.54
C PHE A 317 43.49 -0.12 -40.80
N ALA A 318 42.69 -1.07 -41.29
CA ALA A 318 41.25 -0.90 -41.42
C ALA A 318 40.59 -0.60 -40.06
N GLY A 319 39.47 0.10 -40.10
CA GLY A 319 38.64 0.36 -38.93
C GLY A 319 38.07 -0.93 -38.35
N ALA A 320 37.96 -0.99 -37.03
CA ALA A 320 37.32 -2.07 -36.30
C ALA A 320 35.91 -1.66 -35.81
N ILE A 321 34.97 -2.60 -35.84
CA ILE A 321 33.69 -2.48 -35.12
C ILE A 321 33.90 -2.73 -33.62
N PHE A 322 34.84 -3.62 -33.28
CA PHE A 322 35.12 -4.02 -31.90
C PHE A 322 36.57 -4.50 -31.75
N LYS A 323 37.26 -4.09 -30.67
CA LYS A 323 38.62 -4.52 -30.35
C LYS A 323 38.63 -5.32 -29.05
N THR A 324 38.24 -6.59 -29.09
CA THR A 324 38.31 -7.44 -27.89
C THR A 324 39.74 -7.91 -27.62
N THR A 325 40.35 -7.41 -26.55
CA THR A 325 41.38 -8.16 -25.81
C THR A 325 40.69 -8.90 -24.66
N GLY A 326 39.85 -9.90 -24.99
CA GLY A 326 39.23 -10.81 -24.03
C GLY A 326 37.74 -10.53 -23.70
N LEU A 327 36.89 -11.53 -23.95
CA LEU A 327 35.61 -11.79 -23.28
C LEU A 327 34.33 -10.99 -23.62
N ALA A 328 34.22 -10.35 -24.79
CA ALA A 328 32.93 -9.89 -25.29
C ALA A 328 32.73 -10.32 -26.74
N ILE A 329 32.27 -11.56 -26.97
CA ILE A 329 31.74 -11.97 -28.27
C ILE A 329 30.34 -11.32 -28.37
N PRO A 330 30.11 -10.35 -29.29
CA PRO A 330 28.84 -9.63 -29.39
C PRO A 330 27.67 -10.52 -29.87
N TYR A 331 28.01 -11.66 -30.48
CA TYR A 331 27.07 -12.61 -31.06
C TYR A 331 27.32 -13.99 -30.46
N THR A 332 26.38 -14.44 -29.65
CA THR A 332 26.37 -15.80 -29.13
C THR A 332 25.78 -16.74 -30.19
N THR A 333 26.44 -17.86 -30.44
CA THR A 333 25.94 -18.94 -31.30
C THR A 333 24.87 -19.79 -30.62
N SER A 334 24.51 -19.47 -29.36
CA SER A 334 23.52 -20.19 -28.57
C SER A 334 22.21 -19.41 -28.49
N THR A 335 21.11 -20.07 -28.84
CA THR A 335 19.75 -19.52 -28.79
C THR A 335 19.33 -19.11 -27.37
N SER A 336 19.79 -19.84 -26.35
CA SER A 336 19.41 -19.61 -24.95
C SER A 336 19.94 -18.30 -24.35
N THR A 337 21.01 -17.73 -24.90
CA THR A 337 21.68 -16.52 -24.42
C THR A 337 21.24 -15.25 -25.14
N LEU A 338 20.44 -15.35 -26.21
CA LEU A 338 19.88 -14.22 -26.95
C LEU A 338 18.70 -13.55 -26.23
N HIS A 339 17.88 -14.31 -25.50
CA HIS A 339 16.62 -13.80 -24.94
C HIS A 339 16.78 -12.84 -23.74
N ARG A 340 18.00 -12.63 -23.23
CA ARG A 340 18.25 -11.87 -21.99
C ARG A 340 19.46 -10.94 -22.03
N ARG A 341 20.11 -10.76 -23.19
CA ARG A 341 21.29 -9.86 -23.30
C ARG A 341 20.95 -8.66 -24.17
N GLY A 342 21.48 -7.50 -23.78
CA GLY A 342 21.41 -6.29 -24.61
C GLY A 342 22.12 -6.52 -25.94
N ILE A 343 21.48 -6.12 -27.03
CA ILE A 343 22.10 -6.07 -28.35
C ILE A 343 22.93 -4.79 -28.37
N MET A 344 24.24 -4.93 -28.55
CA MET A 344 25.15 -3.79 -28.71
C MET A 344 25.27 -3.46 -30.20
N ILE A 345 25.03 -2.20 -30.54
CA ILE A 345 25.13 -1.69 -31.90
C ILE A 345 26.09 -0.51 -31.83
N THR A 346 27.19 -0.61 -32.58
CA THR A 346 28.21 0.44 -32.66
C THR A 346 28.40 0.83 -34.11
N SER A 347 28.72 2.08 -34.37
CA SER A 347 29.29 2.48 -35.65
C SER A 347 30.71 1.95 -35.73
N GLY A 348 31.16 1.47 -36.89
CA GLY A 348 32.56 1.09 -37.00
C GLY A 348 33.48 2.31 -37.05
N SER A 349 34.73 2.08 -36.62
CA SER A 349 35.76 3.12 -36.67
C SER A 349 36.19 3.41 -38.10
N GLY A 350 36.70 4.62 -38.31
CA GLY A 350 37.46 4.92 -39.51
C GLY A 350 38.77 4.14 -39.54
N GLY A 351 39.32 3.92 -40.73
CA GLY A 351 40.65 3.34 -40.88
C GLY A 351 41.75 4.32 -40.46
N GLY A 352 42.92 3.82 -40.11
CA GLY A 352 44.09 4.67 -39.86
C GLY A 352 44.64 5.29 -41.14
N SER A 353 45.35 6.41 -41.03
CA SER A 353 46.14 6.92 -42.14
C SER A 353 47.43 6.12 -42.31
N GLY A 354 47.99 6.17 -43.52
CA GLY A 354 49.33 5.64 -43.78
C GLY A 354 50.40 6.45 -43.04
N ALA A 355 51.58 5.85 -42.88
CA ALA A 355 52.76 6.57 -42.43
C ALA A 355 53.41 7.36 -43.57
N SER A 356 54.02 8.50 -43.24
CA SER A 356 54.69 9.39 -44.20
C SER A 356 56.19 9.08 -44.33
N SER A 357 56.69 8.99 -45.57
CA SER A 357 58.11 8.75 -45.88
C SER A 357 58.88 10.02 -46.29
N ASN A 358 58.18 11.05 -46.79
CA ASN A 358 58.67 12.43 -47.03
C ASN A 358 57.57 13.36 -47.60
N THR A 359 56.33 12.87 -47.69
CA THR A 359 55.19 13.50 -48.36
C THR A 359 53.92 13.18 -47.56
N THR A 360 52.83 13.87 -47.86
CA THR A 360 51.54 13.63 -47.20
C THR A 360 51.07 12.18 -47.41
N SER A 361 50.81 11.46 -46.32
CA SER A 361 50.28 10.10 -46.35
C SER A 361 48.81 10.05 -46.78
N GLY A 362 48.32 8.87 -47.13
CA GLY A 362 46.91 8.67 -47.41
C GLY A 362 46.09 8.81 -46.13
N ALA A 363 45.02 9.62 -46.16
CA ALA A 363 44.06 9.69 -45.07
C ALA A 363 43.30 8.35 -44.94
N GLY A 364 42.92 7.99 -43.71
CA GLY A 364 42.08 6.83 -43.46
C GLY A 364 40.66 7.00 -44.02
N GLY A 365 40.02 5.88 -44.34
CA GLY A 365 38.62 5.84 -44.78
C GLY A 365 37.63 6.07 -43.64
N ILE A 366 36.41 6.49 -43.96
CA ILE A 366 35.31 6.64 -42.99
C ILE A 366 34.79 5.25 -42.61
N GLY A 367 34.40 5.05 -41.36
CA GLY A 367 33.74 3.85 -40.84
C GLY A 367 32.36 3.61 -41.45
N GLY A 368 31.89 2.37 -41.42
CA GLY A 368 30.48 2.07 -41.69
C GLY A 368 29.59 2.50 -40.51
N GLY A 369 28.34 2.86 -40.81
CA GLY A 369 27.36 3.26 -39.80
C GLY A 369 26.90 2.11 -38.89
N GLY A 370 26.30 2.46 -37.74
CA GLY A 370 25.54 1.53 -36.92
C GLY A 370 24.05 1.73 -37.16
N LEU A 371 23.38 0.79 -37.84
CA LEU A 371 21.94 0.89 -38.17
C LEU A 371 21.15 -0.18 -37.43
N PHE A 372 20.10 0.26 -36.72
CA PHE A 372 19.12 -0.60 -36.09
C PHE A 372 17.72 -0.33 -36.65
N ILE A 373 17.03 -1.39 -37.07
CA ILE A 373 15.63 -1.30 -37.51
C ILE A 373 14.77 -2.19 -36.61
N GLU A 374 13.79 -1.58 -35.95
CA GLU A 374 12.83 -2.24 -35.08
C GLU A 374 11.41 -2.09 -35.65
N THR A 375 10.68 -3.21 -35.80
CA THR A 375 9.32 -3.21 -36.36
C THR A 375 8.35 -4.02 -35.53
N SER A 376 7.24 -3.40 -35.10
CA SER A 376 6.14 -4.14 -34.48
C SER A 376 5.26 -4.88 -35.47
N GLY A 377 5.30 -4.52 -36.76
CA GLY A 377 4.61 -5.22 -37.84
C GLY A 377 5.49 -6.27 -38.52
N SER A 378 5.19 -6.53 -39.78
CA SER A 378 5.93 -7.43 -40.65
C SER A 378 7.18 -6.76 -41.22
N LEU A 379 8.30 -7.47 -41.26
CA LEU A 379 9.49 -7.06 -42.00
C LEU A 379 9.50 -7.75 -43.36
N ASN A 380 9.38 -6.97 -44.45
CA ASN A 380 9.60 -7.43 -45.81
C ASN A 380 10.91 -6.83 -46.34
N PHE A 381 11.90 -7.67 -46.59
CA PHE A 381 13.24 -7.24 -46.99
C PHE A 381 13.69 -7.99 -48.24
N THR A 382 13.85 -7.26 -49.35
CA THR A 382 14.46 -7.74 -50.60
C THR A 382 15.46 -6.74 -51.18
N GLY A 383 15.66 -5.61 -50.50
CA GLY A 383 16.55 -4.53 -50.92
C GLY A 383 18.01 -4.76 -50.53
N THR A 384 18.77 -3.67 -50.49
CA THR A 384 20.19 -3.69 -50.10
C THR A 384 20.43 -2.72 -48.96
N ILE A 385 21.23 -3.11 -47.97
CA ILE A 385 21.76 -2.16 -46.98
C ILE A 385 23.26 -2.07 -47.22
N ASN A 386 23.68 -0.92 -47.74
CA ASN A 386 25.08 -0.60 -47.93
C ASN A 386 25.61 0.11 -46.68
N MET A 387 26.44 -0.58 -45.92
CA MET A 387 27.14 -0.01 -44.76
C MET A 387 28.64 0.15 -45.00
N ASP A 388 29.06 0.11 -46.26
CA ASP A 388 30.46 0.26 -46.58
C ASP A 388 30.89 1.67 -46.17
N GLY A 389 31.92 1.71 -45.34
CA GLY A 389 32.64 2.94 -45.07
C GLY A 389 33.25 3.51 -46.36
N ALA A 390 33.65 4.77 -46.34
CA ALA A 390 34.41 5.32 -47.46
C ALA A 390 35.83 4.73 -47.49
N ASP A 391 36.37 4.49 -48.69
CA ASP A 391 37.76 4.06 -48.85
C ASP A 391 38.75 5.13 -48.36
N GLY A 392 39.90 4.67 -47.87
CA GLY A 392 41.02 5.55 -47.53
C GLY A 392 41.65 6.18 -48.78
N GLY A 393 42.26 7.34 -48.59
CA GLY A 393 43.02 8.00 -49.64
C GLY A 393 44.35 7.31 -49.92
N ASN A 394 44.82 7.43 -51.17
CA ASN A 394 46.19 7.13 -51.53
C ASN A 394 47.11 8.25 -51.02
N GLY A 395 48.30 7.90 -50.51
CA GLY A 395 49.31 8.90 -50.20
C GLY A 395 49.90 9.53 -51.47
N ALA A 396 50.40 10.76 -51.36
CA ALA A 396 51.09 11.41 -52.46
C ALA A 396 52.49 10.81 -52.60
N GLY A 397 52.77 10.11 -53.69
CA GLY A 397 54.10 9.54 -53.94
C GLY A 397 55.17 10.63 -54.01
N GLY A 398 56.13 10.59 -53.08
CA GLY A 398 57.35 11.40 -53.16
C GLY A 398 58.42 10.72 -54.01
N ALA A 399 59.43 11.48 -54.45
CA ALA A 399 60.51 11.03 -55.32
C ALA A 399 61.34 9.85 -54.73
N GLY A 400 60.81 8.63 -54.83
CA GLY A 400 61.52 7.38 -54.59
C GLY A 400 61.08 6.53 -53.40
N LEU A 401 60.10 6.96 -52.57
CA LEU A 401 59.60 6.16 -51.45
C LEU A 401 58.07 6.05 -51.48
N PRO A 402 57.49 4.84 -51.32
CA PRO A 402 56.05 4.68 -51.27
C PRO A 402 55.47 5.39 -50.05
N SER A 403 54.26 5.92 -50.18
CA SER A 403 53.43 6.44 -49.08
C SER A 403 52.31 5.45 -48.80
N GLY A 404 52.04 5.16 -47.52
CA GLY A 404 50.98 4.22 -47.15
C GLY A 404 49.58 4.73 -47.51
N GLY A 405 48.71 3.85 -47.99
CA GLY A 405 47.28 4.13 -48.17
C GLY A 405 46.51 4.07 -46.84
N GLY A 406 45.34 4.71 -46.79
CA GLY A 406 44.44 4.61 -45.63
C GLY A 406 43.67 3.28 -45.59
N GLY A 407 43.38 2.78 -44.39
CA GLY A 407 42.49 1.62 -44.22
C GLY A 407 41.02 1.97 -44.47
N GLY A 408 40.21 1.02 -44.91
CA GLY A 408 38.75 1.20 -45.05
C GLY A 408 38.00 0.99 -43.72
N GLY A 409 36.77 1.51 -43.65
CA GLY A 409 35.88 1.35 -42.51
C GLY A 409 35.09 0.04 -42.53
N THR A 410 34.63 -0.39 -41.37
CA THR A 410 33.70 -1.53 -41.22
C THR A 410 32.38 -1.02 -40.61
N GLY A 411 31.23 -1.68 -40.82
CA GLY A 411 29.92 -1.26 -40.28
C GLY A 411 29.12 -2.43 -39.66
N ALA A 412 28.10 -2.12 -38.87
CA ALA A 412 27.27 -3.12 -38.18
C ALA A 412 25.76 -2.87 -38.39
N PHE A 413 25.03 -3.92 -38.75
CA PHE A 413 23.58 -3.90 -38.98
C PHE A 413 22.88 -4.94 -38.13
N PHE A 414 21.77 -4.52 -37.52
CA PHE A 414 20.86 -5.41 -36.81
C PHE A 414 19.42 -5.05 -37.14
N PHE A 415 18.57 -6.07 -37.26
CA PHE A 415 17.12 -5.91 -37.34
C PHE A 415 16.45 -6.74 -36.26
N ASN A 416 15.32 -6.23 -35.76
CA ASN A 416 14.49 -6.95 -34.82
C ASN A 416 13.02 -6.80 -35.25
N SER A 417 12.33 -7.91 -35.45
CA SER A 417 10.91 -7.93 -35.84
C SER A 417 10.10 -8.71 -34.82
N ARG A 418 8.92 -8.19 -34.49
CA ARG A 418 7.94 -8.95 -33.72
C ARG A 418 7.20 -9.85 -34.69
N ILE A 419 7.61 -11.11 -34.80
CA ILE A 419 6.82 -12.09 -35.55
C ILE A 419 5.51 -12.29 -34.78
N ALA A 420 4.42 -11.72 -35.31
CA ALA A 420 3.09 -12.07 -34.87
C ALA A 420 2.90 -13.57 -35.15
N PRO A 421 2.62 -14.42 -34.14
CA PRO A 421 2.32 -15.80 -34.40
C PRO A 421 1.08 -15.85 -35.30
N THR A 422 1.21 -16.43 -36.49
CA THR A 422 0.08 -16.60 -37.43
C THR A 422 -0.96 -17.63 -36.94
N THR A 423 -0.78 -18.17 -35.74
CA THR A 423 -1.71 -19.07 -35.06
C THR A 423 -1.84 -18.70 -33.58
N PRO A 424 -3.05 -18.71 -33.00
CA PRO A 424 -3.25 -18.39 -31.59
C PRO A 424 -2.74 -19.55 -30.71
N ALA A 425 -1.44 -19.56 -30.43
CA ALA A 425 -0.84 -20.39 -29.40
C ALA A 425 -0.35 -19.47 -28.26
N ALA A 426 -0.64 -19.89 -27.03
CA ALA A 426 -0.35 -19.16 -25.82
C ALA A 426 1.14 -18.80 -25.70
N SER A 427 1.39 -17.57 -25.23
CA SER A 427 2.69 -16.95 -24.93
C SER A 427 3.47 -16.37 -26.12
N PRO A 428 3.65 -15.03 -26.19
CA PRO A 428 4.50 -14.40 -27.21
C PRO A 428 5.98 -14.61 -26.85
N ALA A 429 6.62 -15.58 -27.49
CA ALA A 429 8.08 -15.68 -27.52
C ALA A 429 8.61 -14.94 -28.76
N PRO A 430 9.54 -13.96 -28.63
CA PRO A 430 10.23 -13.40 -29.79
C PRO A 430 11.12 -14.48 -30.42
N ILE A 431 10.81 -14.86 -31.66
CA ILE A 431 11.62 -15.76 -32.49
C ILE A 431 12.62 -14.90 -33.27
N ALA A 432 13.90 -15.03 -32.96
CA ALA A 432 14.96 -14.54 -33.84
C ALA A 432 15.06 -15.50 -35.03
N ILE A 433 14.61 -15.07 -36.22
CA ILE A 433 14.80 -15.86 -37.45
C ILE A 433 16.29 -15.79 -37.83
N PHE A 434 16.97 -16.92 -37.72
CA PHE A 434 18.27 -17.13 -38.34
C PHE A 434 18.02 -17.66 -39.76
N LEU A 435 18.33 -16.85 -40.77
CA LEU A 435 18.44 -17.35 -42.15
C LEU A 435 19.71 -18.22 -42.22
N PRO A 436 19.66 -19.48 -42.70
CA PRO A 436 20.78 -20.42 -42.69
C PRO A 436 21.95 -20.05 -43.63
N SER A 437 21.97 -18.84 -44.19
CA SER A 437 23.03 -18.33 -45.05
C SER A 437 23.42 -16.87 -44.76
N LEU A 438 23.25 -16.38 -43.53
CA LEU A 438 23.87 -15.12 -43.11
C LEU A 438 25.38 -15.31 -42.98
N THR A 439 26.11 -15.17 -44.08
CA THR A 439 27.57 -15.01 -44.04
C THR A 439 27.89 -13.52 -44.11
N ILE A 440 28.21 -12.93 -42.95
CA ILE A 440 28.74 -11.57 -42.86
C ILE A 440 30.17 -11.60 -43.39
N TYR A 441 30.37 -11.28 -44.66
CA TYR A 441 31.70 -11.03 -45.21
C TYR A 441 32.03 -9.54 -45.10
N THR A 442 32.85 -9.16 -44.13
CA THR A 442 33.53 -7.86 -44.12
C THR A 442 34.91 -8.04 -44.73
N SER A 443 35.12 -7.62 -45.97
CA SER A 443 36.46 -7.45 -46.52
C SER A 443 36.58 -6.14 -47.28
N CYS A 444 37.40 -5.23 -46.76
CA CYS A 444 37.85 -4.04 -47.48
C CYS A 444 38.92 -4.45 -48.51
N THR A 445 38.73 -4.07 -49.77
CA THR A 445 39.68 -4.36 -50.84
C THR A 445 40.76 -3.28 -50.87
N SER A 446 41.91 -3.53 -50.24
CA SER A 446 43.12 -2.74 -50.50
C SER A 446 43.67 -3.12 -51.88
N GLN A 447 43.58 -2.21 -52.86
CA GLN A 447 44.29 -2.37 -54.13
C GLN A 447 45.80 -2.31 -53.89
N ARG A 448 46.45 -3.46 -54.01
CA ARG A 448 47.91 -3.59 -53.98
C ARG A 448 48.45 -3.44 -55.41
N THR A 449 49.07 -2.30 -55.74
CA THR A 449 49.95 -2.24 -56.91
C THR A 449 51.23 -3.00 -56.61
N SER A 450 51.57 -3.93 -57.51
CA SER A 450 52.52 -5.03 -57.37
C SER A 450 53.97 -4.65 -57.00
N LEU A 451 54.58 -5.42 -56.10
CA LEU A 451 56.00 -5.75 -56.17
C LEU A 451 56.17 -7.28 -56.13
N SER A 452 56.93 -7.79 -57.10
CA SER A 452 57.20 -9.18 -57.47
C SER A 452 57.42 -10.13 -56.28
N GLY A 453 56.77 -11.32 -56.27
CA GLY A 453 57.39 -12.50 -55.64
C GLY A 453 56.53 -13.60 -55.03
N TYR A 454 55.20 -13.49 -54.89
CA TYR A 454 54.36 -14.60 -54.40
C TYR A 454 52.94 -14.52 -55.00
N SER A 455 52.57 -15.53 -55.77
CA SER A 455 51.22 -15.71 -56.31
C SER A 455 50.33 -16.43 -55.30
N ALA A 456 49.48 -15.67 -54.61
CA ALA A 456 48.27 -16.18 -53.99
C ALA A 456 47.08 -15.60 -54.77
N SER A 457 46.33 -16.45 -55.46
CA SER A 457 45.12 -16.09 -56.18
C SER A 457 44.02 -15.80 -55.16
N ILE A 458 43.60 -14.55 -55.02
CA ILE A 458 42.42 -14.17 -54.22
C ILE A 458 41.45 -13.46 -55.17
N PHE A 459 40.26 -14.03 -55.34
CA PHE A 459 39.18 -13.49 -56.15
C PHE A 459 38.61 -12.20 -55.50
N PRO A 460 38.30 -11.15 -56.28
CA PRO A 460 37.62 -9.96 -55.76
C PRO A 460 36.15 -10.30 -55.51
N LEU A 461 35.66 -10.13 -54.28
CA LEU A 461 34.24 -10.26 -53.94
C LEU A 461 33.75 -8.89 -53.44
N SER A 462 32.76 -8.34 -54.15
CA SER A 462 32.06 -7.10 -53.80
C SER A 462 31.15 -7.32 -52.58
N SER A 463 31.16 -6.37 -51.65
CA SER A 463 30.34 -6.34 -50.43
C SER A 463 28.91 -5.86 -50.73
N SER A 464 28.07 -6.78 -51.21
CA SER A 464 26.62 -6.56 -51.26
C SER A 464 25.92 -7.73 -50.55
N LEU A 465 25.19 -7.45 -49.48
CA LEU A 465 24.25 -8.41 -48.91
C LEU A 465 22.96 -8.33 -49.73
N THR A 466 22.82 -9.23 -50.69
CA THR A 466 21.54 -9.54 -51.34
C THR A 466 21.01 -10.81 -50.67
N ILE A 467 19.85 -10.72 -50.01
CA ILE A 467 19.18 -11.87 -49.38
C ILE A 467 18.31 -12.59 -50.41
#